data_AF-A0A8J1Y4N7-F1
#
_entry.id   AF-A0A8J1Y4N7-F1
#
_cell.length_a   1.000
_cell.length_b   1.000
_cell.length_c   1.000
_cell.angle_alpha   90.00
_cell.angle_beta   90.00
_cell.angle_gamma   90.00
#
_symmetry.space_group_name_H-M   'P 1'
#
loop_
_entity.id
_entity.type
_entity.pdbx_description
1 polymer ?
#
loop_
_entity_poly.entity_id
_entity_poly.type
_entity_poly.pdbx_seq_one_letter_code
_entity_poly.pdbx_strand_id
1 'polypeptide(L)'
;MLQSSSLRYKMGSSVLRIGCSFILCCLGLGGQTTASIVTIRGTSQLRGTIEYAINSTKPIQVFRAVPYAKPPVDAMRFKAPEDVEWWNGERNASGASPICPQQGMSSPLMKEDCLTLDIYTPTIDVNASLAIQIWIHGGAFKDGSSSEFQGIAMATYENVIFISINYRLGILGFLTSNSSEAPGNQGLWDQRQAFMWVKENIKPFGGDPNKITISGESAGSIAVSAHILSPKTEGLFEQAISQSGTATAAARVSLMKQELPKTQLLAQTIGCCTNCTISELDGYMACLRNVTIEKILDLQSYTTPQPVIDNNYILDNPYNMYTQGKFKHVPYLIGFNGDEGANFYDKSIPSRSSLKELIKQYASDFYPENVDAIVEVAVPLYVDGRDTDKDRAVALSDFIGDLRYIGPSNDVGRKYTQVAPTFMYRFAHRPSSSTRQQWASAGHADEIQYTQGDPFVNHGSGSYTENEKILSGQIMRYWANFIKSGSPNSEDTPLQWSRFDCKEKGYLNIEQDGKFTSQKDYNVDRMFAWAETIPKLDSFRKNNQTTWKCDSTDTSRGATLFSFNIQCVLLMVLVDLISWL
;
A
#
# COMPACT_ATOMS: atom_id res chain seq x y z
N MET A 1 -61.83 -22.12 35.41
CA MET A 1 -62.57 -22.09 34.13
C MET A 1 -61.54 -22.15 33.01
N LEU A 2 -61.21 -23.38 32.59
CA LEU A 2 -61.49 -23.93 31.25
C LEU A 2 -60.67 -23.22 30.15
N GLN A 3 -59.51 -23.80 29.80
CA GLN A 3 -59.27 -24.65 28.62
C GLN A 3 -59.24 -23.81 27.33
N SER A 4 -58.15 -23.75 26.58
CA SER A 4 -57.72 -24.90 25.76
C SER A 4 -56.24 -24.86 25.36
N SER A 5 -55.76 -26.07 25.12
CA SER A 5 -54.42 -26.53 24.78
C SER A 5 -54.28 -26.85 23.29
N SER A 6 -53.09 -26.63 22.69
CA SER A 6 -52.40 -27.59 21.80
C SER A 6 -51.06 -26.98 21.36
N LEU A 7 -49.90 -27.51 21.76
CA LEU A 7 -49.14 -28.66 21.23
C LEU A 7 -48.37 -28.41 19.91
N ARG A 8 -47.05 -28.23 20.09
CA ARG A 8 -45.88 -28.78 19.35
C ARG A 8 -45.79 -28.58 17.82
N TYR A 9 -44.63 -28.14 17.34
CA TYR A 9 -43.54 -29.05 16.90
C TYR A 9 -42.24 -28.28 16.51
N LYS A 10 -41.10 -28.82 16.97
CA LYS A 10 -39.77 -28.65 16.38
C LYS A 10 -39.66 -29.53 15.13
N MET A 11 -39.20 -29.00 14.01
CA MET A 11 -38.48 -29.74 12.96
C MET A 11 -37.41 -28.77 12.42
N GLY A 12 -36.14 -29.12 12.27
CA GLY A 12 -35.60 -30.43 11.92
C GLY A 12 -35.27 -30.42 10.42
N SER A 13 -33.98 -30.52 10.13
CA SER A 13 -33.33 -30.63 8.83
C SER A 13 -33.98 -31.59 7.81
N SER A 14 -33.73 -31.29 6.53
CA SER A 14 -33.46 -32.23 5.41
C SER A 14 -34.56 -32.44 4.35
N VAL A 15 -34.08 -32.44 3.10
CA VAL A 15 -34.62 -33.02 1.82
C VAL A 15 -35.72 -32.16 1.15
N LEU A 16 -35.57 -31.64 -0.08
CA LEU A 16 -35.35 -32.25 -1.40
C LEU A 16 -34.62 -31.20 -2.29
N ARG A 17 -33.45 -31.45 -2.93
CA ARG A 17 -33.20 -32.32 -4.10
C ARG A 17 -34.40 -32.43 -5.04
N ILE A 18 -34.43 -31.59 -6.08
CA ILE A 18 -34.72 -31.89 -7.50
C ILE A 18 -34.56 -30.56 -8.25
N GLY A 19 -33.71 -30.54 -9.28
CA GLY A 19 -33.37 -29.34 -10.05
C GLY A 19 -31.98 -29.33 -10.70
N CYS A 20 -31.20 -30.42 -10.59
CA CYS A 20 -30.11 -30.71 -11.53
C CYS A 20 -30.66 -31.56 -12.68
N SER A 21 -30.92 -30.91 -13.81
CA SER A 21 -30.93 -31.47 -15.18
C SER A 21 -31.76 -30.53 -16.05
N PHE A 22 -31.06 -29.68 -16.81
CA PHE A 22 -31.47 -28.95 -18.04
C PHE A 22 -30.84 -27.54 -18.15
N ILE A 23 -29.53 -27.43 -17.87
CA ILE A 23 -28.64 -26.48 -18.58
C ILE A 23 -27.33 -27.23 -18.84
N LEU A 24 -27.43 -28.30 -19.65
CA LEU A 24 -26.29 -29.04 -20.16
C LEU A 24 -26.47 -29.17 -21.69
N CYS A 25 -26.62 -28.03 -22.38
CA CYS A 25 -26.58 -28.00 -23.84
C CYS A 25 -26.33 -26.58 -24.42
N CYS A 26 -25.45 -25.79 -23.78
CA CYS A 26 -24.76 -24.65 -24.42
C CYS A 26 -23.29 -24.54 -24.00
N LEU A 27 -22.77 -25.49 -23.21
CA LEU A 27 -21.34 -25.64 -22.92
C LEU A 27 -20.72 -26.52 -24.01
N GLY A 28 -20.67 -25.98 -25.23
CA GLY A 28 -20.25 -26.72 -26.43
C GLY A 28 -19.71 -25.85 -27.56
N LEU A 29 -19.48 -24.56 -27.29
CA LEU A 29 -18.60 -23.71 -28.08
C LEU A 29 -17.51 -23.20 -27.15
N GLY A 30 -16.72 -24.13 -26.61
CA GLY A 30 -15.39 -23.79 -26.15
C GLY A 30 -14.63 -23.29 -27.39
N GLY A 31 -14.57 -21.97 -27.55
CA GLY A 31 -13.56 -21.38 -28.41
C GLY A 31 -12.24 -22.01 -27.98
N GLN A 32 -11.53 -22.64 -28.91
CA GLN A 32 -10.16 -23.06 -28.66
C GLN A 32 -9.42 -21.82 -28.16
N THR A 33 -9.16 -21.73 -26.86
CA THR A 33 -8.20 -20.77 -26.33
C THR A 33 -6.87 -21.22 -26.90
N THR A 34 -6.42 -20.53 -27.95
CA THR A 34 -5.09 -20.71 -28.49
C THR A 34 -4.11 -20.46 -27.34
N ALA A 35 -3.35 -21.49 -26.99
CA ALA A 35 -2.44 -21.44 -25.86
C ALA A 35 -1.13 -20.80 -26.30
N SER A 36 -0.62 -19.86 -25.50
CA SER A 36 0.69 -19.28 -25.74
C SER A 36 1.74 -19.98 -24.90
N ILE A 37 2.84 -20.36 -25.53
CA ILE A 37 3.94 -21.05 -24.87
C ILE A 37 5.17 -20.14 -24.91
N VAL A 38 5.72 -19.83 -23.74
CA VAL A 38 6.94 -19.02 -23.59
C VAL A 38 8.00 -19.86 -22.89
N THR A 39 9.22 -19.85 -23.44
CA THR A 39 10.39 -20.51 -22.82
C THR A 39 11.22 -19.46 -22.11
N ILE A 40 11.39 -19.61 -20.79
CA ILE A 40 12.06 -18.59 -19.96
C ILE A 40 13.52 -18.93 -19.65
N ARG A 41 13.84 -20.20 -19.39
CA ARG A 41 15.20 -20.64 -19.06
C ARG A 41 15.43 -22.07 -19.52
N GLY A 42 16.32 -22.26 -20.49
CA GLY A 42 16.64 -23.57 -21.05
C GLY A 42 15.40 -24.28 -21.59
N THR A 43 14.90 -25.26 -20.85
CA THR A 43 13.72 -26.06 -21.21
C THR A 43 12.48 -25.77 -20.37
N SER A 44 12.52 -24.79 -19.45
CA SER A 44 11.35 -24.38 -18.67
C SER A 44 10.37 -23.58 -19.55
N GLN A 45 9.19 -24.15 -19.78
CA GLN A 45 8.13 -23.57 -20.60
C GLN A 45 6.90 -23.26 -19.74
N LEU A 46 6.21 -22.17 -20.08
CA LEU A 46 4.95 -21.75 -19.48
C LEU A 46 3.86 -21.74 -20.54
N ARG A 47 2.75 -22.42 -20.29
CA ARG A 47 1.55 -22.38 -21.13
C ARG A 47 0.51 -21.41 -20.54
N GLY A 48 0.33 -20.26 -21.17
CA GLY A 48 -0.66 -19.25 -20.81
C GLY A 48 -1.93 -19.30 -21.67
N THR A 49 -2.77 -18.26 -21.52
CA THR A 49 -4.02 -18.03 -22.27
C THR A 49 -3.94 -16.80 -23.15
N ILE A 50 -4.82 -16.72 -24.14
CA ILE A 50 -5.13 -15.49 -24.87
C ILE A 50 -6.44 -14.91 -24.35
N GLU A 51 -6.42 -13.64 -23.95
CA GLU A 51 -7.56 -12.89 -23.42
C GLU A 51 -7.72 -11.54 -24.14
N TYR A 52 -8.86 -10.88 -23.94
CA TYR A 52 -9.23 -9.64 -24.62
C TYR A 52 -9.87 -8.67 -23.63
N ALA A 53 -9.53 -7.38 -23.74
CA ALA A 53 -10.32 -6.32 -23.10
C ALA A 53 -11.73 -6.24 -23.71
N ILE A 54 -12.68 -5.66 -22.98
CA ILE A 54 -14.05 -5.46 -23.48
C ILE A 54 -13.99 -4.66 -24.79
N ASN A 55 -14.70 -5.13 -25.82
CA ASN A 55 -14.78 -4.51 -27.15
C ASN A 55 -13.43 -4.35 -27.88
N SER A 56 -12.37 -5.04 -27.45
CA SER A 56 -11.08 -5.06 -28.14
C SER A 56 -10.93 -6.32 -29.01
N THR A 57 -10.31 -6.16 -30.18
CA THR A 57 -9.88 -7.27 -31.03
C THR A 57 -8.39 -7.61 -30.86
N LYS A 58 -7.66 -6.84 -30.04
CA LYS A 58 -6.24 -7.07 -29.75
C LYS A 58 -6.10 -8.17 -28.70
N PRO A 59 -5.44 -9.30 -29.00
CA PRO A 59 -5.21 -10.38 -28.03
C PRO A 59 -4.12 -9.99 -27.03
N ILE A 60 -4.29 -10.40 -25.78
CA ILE A 60 -3.29 -10.30 -24.71
C ILE A 60 -2.89 -11.69 -24.27
N GLN A 61 -1.59 -11.90 -24.11
CA GLN A 61 -1.01 -13.14 -23.59
C GLN A 61 -0.96 -13.07 -22.07
N VAL A 62 -1.59 -14.02 -21.41
CA VAL A 62 -1.73 -14.04 -19.96
C VAL A 62 -1.12 -15.31 -19.39
N PHE A 63 -0.21 -15.16 -18.43
CA PHE A 63 0.45 -16.24 -17.72
C PHE A 63 0.23 -16.04 -16.23
N ARG A 64 -0.56 -16.90 -15.60
CA ARG A 64 -0.91 -16.83 -14.18
C ARG A 64 -0.17 -17.88 -13.36
N ALA A 65 -0.03 -17.63 -12.07
CA ALA A 65 0.60 -18.53 -11.10
C ALA A 65 2.04 -18.93 -11.48
N VAL A 66 2.79 -18.00 -12.08
CA VAL A 66 4.20 -18.23 -12.46
C VAL A 66 5.05 -18.15 -11.19
N PRO A 67 5.74 -19.21 -10.77
CA PRO A 67 6.57 -19.18 -9.56
C PRO A 67 7.81 -18.32 -9.78
N TYR A 68 8.12 -17.44 -8.82
CA TYR A 68 9.36 -16.66 -8.84
C TYR A 68 10.36 -17.07 -7.74
N ALA A 69 9.92 -17.88 -6.78
CA ALA A 69 10.70 -18.39 -5.67
C ALA A 69 10.30 -19.83 -5.31
N LYS A 70 11.09 -20.50 -4.47
CA LYS A 70 10.66 -21.76 -3.84
C LYS A 70 9.46 -21.55 -2.92
N PRO A 71 8.56 -22.54 -2.79
CA PRO A 71 7.47 -22.49 -1.82
C PRO A 71 8.00 -22.25 -0.39
N PRO A 72 7.48 -21.25 0.35
CA PRO A 72 7.95 -20.91 1.69
C PRO A 72 7.29 -21.78 2.78
N VAL A 73 7.23 -23.09 2.54
CA VAL A 73 6.57 -24.08 3.40
C VAL A 73 7.57 -24.80 4.31
N ASP A 74 7.07 -25.52 5.31
CA ASP A 74 7.87 -26.37 6.21
C ASP A 74 9.07 -25.61 6.80
N ALA A 75 10.30 -26.09 6.56
CA ALA A 75 11.54 -25.48 7.06
C ALA A 75 11.82 -24.09 6.48
N MET A 76 11.20 -23.74 5.34
CA MET A 76 11.33 -22.43 4.69
C MET A 76 10.35 -21.38 5.23
N ARG A 77 9.38 -21.80 6.04
CA ARG A 77 8.47 -20.86 6.70
C ARG A 77 9.26 -19.90 7.59
N PHE A 78 8.93 -18.61 7.46
CA PHE A 78 9.61 -17.45 8.06
C PHE A 78 11.04 -17.15 7.57
N LYS A 79 11.65 -17.98 6.71
CA LYS A 79 12.97 -17.68 6.15
C LYS A 79 12.87 -16.72 4.96
N ALA A 80 14.00 -16.12 4.58
CA ALA A 80 14.09 -15.40 3.31
C ALA A 80 13.73 -16.33 2.13
N PRO A 81 13.13 -15.82 1.04
CA PRO A 81 12.84 -16.62 -0.14
C PRO A 81 14.14 -17.10 -0.79
N GLU A 82 14.06 -18.26 -1.44
CA GLU A 82 15.13 -18.82 -2.27
C GLU A 82 14.71 -18.82 -3.75
N ASP A 83 15.72 -18.83 -4.63
CA ASP A 83 15.54 -18.90 -6.07
C ASP A 83 14.64 -20.07 -6.47
N VAL A 84 13.76 -19.81 -7.44
CA VAL A 84 12.84 -20.82 -7.98
C VAL A 84 13.59 -22.06 -8.49
N GLU A 85 13.00 -23.24 -8.23
CA GLU A 85 13.46 -24.48 -8.83
C GLU A 85 12.98 -24.59 -10.28
N TRP A 86 13.94 -24.64 -11.20
CA TRP A 86 13.67 -24.76 -12.62
C TRP A 86 13.16 -26.16 -12.97
N TRP A 87 12.15 -26.20 -13.82
CA TRP A 87 11.53 -27.45 -14.30
C TRP A 87 11.88 -27.71 -15.76
N ASN A 88 11.78 -28.98 -16.17
CA ASN A 88 11.94 -29.37 -17.56
C ASN A 88 10.57 -29.52 -18.23
N GLY A 89 10.38 -28.90 -19.39
CA GLY A 89 9.14 -28.97 -20.16
C GLY A 89 8.11 -27.94 -19.71
N GLU A 90 6.84 -28.26 -19.95
CA GLU A 90 5.75 -27.32 -19.85
C GLU A 90 5.09 -27.32 -18.46
N ARG A 91 4.90 -26.10 -17.91
CA ARG A 91 4.09 -25.84 -16.73
C ARG A 91 2.84 -25.07 -17.14
N ASN A 92 1.70 -25.50 -16.61
CA ASN A 92 0.44 -24.81 -16.84
C ASN A 92 0.40 -23.48 -16.08
N ALA A 93 0.27 -22.39 -16.82
CA ALA A 93 0.13 -21.01 -16.33
C ALA A 93 -1.20 -20.37 -16.82
N SER A 94 -2.23 -21.18 -17.05
CA SER A 94 -3.58 -20.74 -17.44
C SER A 94 -4.59 -20.67 -16.29
N GLY A 95 -4.21 -21.21 -15.12
CA GLY A 95 -5.10 -21.37 -13.97
C GLY A 95 -5.22 -20.11 -13.10
N ALA A 96 -6.09 -20.16 -12.10
CA ALA A 96 -6.16 -19.12 -11.08
C ALA A 96 -4.90 -19.12 -10.20
N SER A 97 -4.46 -17.92 -9.83
CA SER A 97 -3.29 -17.71 -8.99
C SER A 97 -3.58 -18.13 -7.54
N PRO A 98 -2.60 -18.73 -6.83
CA PRO A 98 -2.74 -18.94 -5.41
C PRO A 98 -2.85 -17.59 -4.68
N ILE A 99 -3.43 -17.62 -3.50
CA ILE A 99 -3.58 -16.45 -2.62
C ILE A 99 -2.81 -16.76 -1.34
N CYS A 100 -1.97 -15.83 -0.87
CA CYS A 100 -1.26 -16.04 0.39
C CYS A 100 -2.23 -16.10 1.57
N PRO A 101 -1.91 -16.84 2.65
CA PRO A 101 -2.82 -16.98 3.78
C PRO A 101 -3.17 -15.64 4.42
N GLN A 102 -4.47 -15.39 4.59
CA GLN A 102 -5.01 -14.14 5.12
C GLN A 102 -6.39 -14.35 5.75
N GLN A 103 -6.76 -13.52 6.71
CA GLN A 103 -8.07 -13.57 7.36
C GLN A 103 -9.21 -13.13 6.42
N GLY A 104 -10.46 -13.48 6.78
CA GLY A 104 -11.65 -12.98 6.08
C GLY A 104 -11.94 -13.64 4.74
N MET A 105 -11.09 -14.56 4.28
CA MET A 105 -11.29 -15.33 3.06
C MET A 105 -11.16 -16.83 3.32
N SER A 106 -12.13 -17.61 2.86
CA SER A 106 -12.03 -19.07 2.80
C SER A 106 -12.06 -19.48 1.34
N SER A 107 -10.89 -19.76 0.77
CA SER A 107 -10.73 -20.12 -0.64
C SER A 107 -9.83 -21.34 -0.78
N PRO A 108 -10.13 -22.30 -1.68
CA PRO A 108 -9.21 -23.38 -2.00
C PRO A 108 -7.93 -22.89 -2.70
N LEU A 109 -7.91 -21.64 -3.16
CA LEU A 109 -6.72 -20.98 -3.72
C LEU A 109 -5.78 -20.47 -2.62
N MET A 110 -6.24 -20.38 -1.37
CA MET A 110 -5.41 -19.92 -0.26
C MET A 110 -4.38 -20.99 0.11
N LYS A 111 -3.11 -20.70 -0.13
CA LYS A 111 -1.99 -21.63 0.04
C LYS A 111 -0.77 -20.89 0.57
N GLU A 112 0.02 -21.56 1.41
CA GLU A 112 1.33 -21.02 1.81
C GLU A 112 2.34 -21.03 0.64
N ASP A 113 2.21 -21.99 -0.27
CA ASP A 113 2.83 -21.92 -1.60
C ASP A 113 2.11 -20.87 -2.45
N CYS A 114 2.47 -19.60 -2.25
CA CYS A 114 1.86 -18.45 -2.91
C CYS A 114 2.86 -17.50 -3.60
N LEU A 115 4.16 -17.82 -3.63
CA LEU A 115 5.19 -16.93 -4.22
C LEU A 115 5.18 -17.00 -5.75
N THR A 116 4.11 -16.44 -6.32
CA THR A 116 3.81 -16.42 -7.75
C THR A 116 3.54 -15.00 -8.24
N LEU A 117 3.69 -14.82 -9.55
CA LEU A 117 3.31 -13.61 -10.27
C LEU A 117 2.46 -13.94 -11.49
N ASP A 118 1.69 -12.94 -11.93
CA ASP A 118 0.84 -13.00 -13.11
C ASP A 118 1.34 -11.99 -14.14
N ILE A 119 1.51 -12.40 -15.39
CA ILE A 119 2.06 -11.60 -16.48
C ILE A 119 0.99 -11.38 -17.54
N TYR A 120 0.77 -10.11 -17.89
CA TYR A 120 -0.12 -9.67 -18.95
C TYR A 120 0.71 -8.91 -19.98
N THR A 121 0.91 -9.51 -21.17
CA THR A 121 1.74 -8.91 -22.23
C THR A 121 1.00 -8.85 -23.56
N PRO A 122 1.12 -7.75 -24.33
CA PRO A 122 0.48 -7.63 -25.64
C PRO A 122 1.14 -8.49 -26.73
N THR A 123 2.36 -8.98 -26.51
CA THR A 123 3.09 -9.81 -27.48
C THR A 123 4.12 -10.71 -26.79
N ILE A 124 4.56 -11.76 -27.48
CA ILE A 124 5.70 -12.62 -27.09
C ILE A 124 6.86 -12.48 -28.08
N ASP A 125 6.87 -11.41 -28.87
CA ASP A 125 8.02 -11.05 -29.69
C ASP A 125 9.16 -10.55 -28.78
N VAL A 126 10.24 -11.32 -28.73
CA VAL A 126 11.46 -11.04 -27.96
C VAL A 126 12.14 -9.71 -28.32
N ASN A 127 11.79 -9.11 -29.46
CA ASN A 127 12.34 -7.84 -29.93
C ASN A 127 11.43 -6.63 -29.62
N ALA A 128 10.28 -6.82 -28.98
CA ALA A 128 9.32 -5.74 -28.74
C ALA A 128 9.83 -4.63 -27.79
N SER A 129 10.76 -4.94 -26.87
CA SER A 129 11.39 -3.98 -25.94
C SER A 129 10.37 -3.13 -25.16
N LEU A 130 9.33 -3.80 -24.63
CA LEU A 130 8.24 -3.14 -23.91
C LEU A 130 8.67 -2.70 -22.51
N ALA A 131 8.12 -1.57 -22.06
CA ALA A 131 8.19 -1.15 -20.67
C ALA A 131 7.33 -2.06 -19.79
N ILE A 132 7.71 -2.21 -18.52
CA ILE A 132 7.13 -3.18 -17.59
C ILE A 132 6.69 -2.43 -16.33
N GLN A 133 5.47 -2.71 -15.89
CA GLN A 133 4.97 -2.33 -14.57
C GLN A 133 4.88 -3.58 -13.69
N ILE A 134 5.56 -3.56 -12.54
CA ILE A 134 5.39 -4.56 -11.49
C ILE A 134 4.52 -3.94 -10.39
N TRP A 135 3.28 -4.43 -10.29
CA TRP A 135 2.29 -4.03 -9.29
C TRP A 135 2.43 -4.82 -7.99
N ILE A 136 2.61 -4.09 -6.90
CA ILE A 136 2.65 -4.57 -5.53
C ILE A 136 1.32 -4.20 -4.88
N HIS A 137 0.50 -5.20 -4.56
CA HIS A 137 -0.81 -4.94 -3.97
C HIS A 137 -0.72 -4.39 -2.54
N GLY A 138 -1.73 -3.61 -2.17
CA GLY A 138 -1.97 -3.09 -0.83
C GLY A 138 -2.49 -4.16 0.14
N GLY A 139 -3.28 -3.73 1.13
CA GLY A 139 -3.90 -4.64 2.10
C GLY A 139 -3.21 -4.68 3.47
N ALA A 140 -2.63 -3.55 3.89
CA ALA A 140 -2.00 -3.37 5.21
C ALA A 140 -0.98 -4.48 5.59
N PHE A 141 -0.32 -5.08 4.59
CA PHE A 141 0.59 -6.22 4.73
C PHE A 141 -0.06 -7.49 5.34
N LYS A 142 -1.39 -7.58 5.38
CA LYS A 142 -2.15 -8.67 6.00
C LYS A 142 -3.11 -9.39 5.05
N ASP A 143 -3.55 -8.70 4.00
CA ASP A 143 -4.47 -9.21 2.98
C ASP A 143 -4.09 -8.67 1.58
N GLY A 144 -4.81 -9.13 0.56
CA GLY A 144 -4.59 -8.81 -0.86
C GLY A 144 -3.97 -9.96 -1.66
N SER A 145 -4.02 -9.85 -2.98
CA SER A 145 -3.45 -10.84 -3.91
C SER A 145 -3.17 -10.29 -5.30
N SER A 146 -2.31 -10.97 -6.07
CA SER A 146 -2.06 -10.67 -7.48
C SER A 146 -3.34 -10.77 -8.33
N SER A 147 -4.26 -11.66 -7.93
CA SER A 147 -5.47 -12.00 -8.68
C SER A 147 -6.54 -10.91 -8.68
N GLU A 148 -6.45 -9.94 -7.77
CA GLU A 148 -7.35 -8.78 -7.68
C GLU A 148 -7.11 -7.77 -8.80
N PHE A 149 -5.90 -7.75 -9.39
CA PHE A 149 -5.48 -6.71 -10.31
C PHE A 149 -5.11 -7.32 -11.66
N GLN A 150 -5.93 -7.04 -12.67
CA GLN A 150 -5.71 -7.56 -14.01
C GLN A 150 -5.10 -6.52 -14.92
N GLY A 151 -3.95 -6.85 -15.49
CA GLY A 151 -3.22 -5.99 -16.41
C GLY A 151 -3.78 -5.90 -17.83
N ILE A 152 -4.97 -6.44 -18.10
CA ILE A 152 -5.50 -6.59 -19.47
C ILE A 152 -5.69 -5.22 -20.13
N ALA A 153 -6.29 -4.26 -19.44
CA ALA A 153 -6.54 -2.93 -20.01
C ALA A 153 -5.22 -2.19 -20.27
N MET A 154 -4.31 -2.15 -19.29
CA MET A 154 -2.98 -1.53 -19.44
C MET A 154 -2.19 -2.16 -20.60
N ALA A 155 -2.16 -3.49 -20.70
CA ALA A 155 -1.49 -4.18 -21.80
C ALA A 155 -2.13 -3.87 -23.17
N THR A 156 -3.47 -3.83 -23.23
CA THR A 156 -4.23 -3.62 -24.48
C THR A 156 -4.11 -2.21 -25.03
N TYR A 157 -4.34 -1.20 -24.18
CA TYR A 157 -4.48 0.19 -24.62
C TYR A 157 -3.17 0.96 -24.54
N GLU A 158 -2.28 0.56 -23.63
CA GLU A 158 -1.06 1.30 -23.36
C GLU A 158 0.21 0.57 -23.78
N ASN A 159 0.14 -0.68 -24.27
CA ASN A 159 1.29 -1.42 -24.81
C ASN A 159 2.45 -1.51 -23.81
N VAL A 160 2.11 -1.86 -22.57
CA VAL A 160 3.02 -2.07 -21.43
C VAL A 160 2.81 -3.49 -20.92
N ILE A 161 3.87 -4.15 -20.47
CA ILE A 161 3.72 -5.41 -19.75
C ILE A 161 3.32 -5.11 -18.31
N PHE A 162 2.19 -5.65 -17.88
CA PHE A 162 1.75 -5.53 -16.50
C PHE A 162 1.99 -6.86 -15.77
N ILE A 163 2.60 -6.78 -14.59
CA ILE A 163 2.91 -7.92 -13.75
C ILE A 163 2.35 -7.65 -12.35
N SER A 164 1.44 -8.48 -11.85
CA SER A 164 1.03 -8.44 -10.44
C SER A 164 1.71 -9.57 -9.67
N ILE A 165 2.18 -9.28 -8.46
CA ILE A 165 2.93 -10.25 -7.64
C ILE A 165 2.19 -10.55 -6.35
N ASN A 166 2.22 -11.80 -5.91
CA ASN A 166 1.95 -12.17 -4.53
C ASN A 166 3.23 -12.03 -3.71
N TYR A 167 3.10 -11.79 -2.41
CA TYR A 167 4.18 -11.85 -1.43
C TYR A 167 3.61 -12.31 -0.08
N ARG A 168 4.42 -12.88 0.82
CA ARG A 168 3.91 -13.34 2.12
C ARG A 168 3.35 -12.18 2.94
N LEU A 169 2.23 -12.45 3.60
CA LEU A 169 1.46 -11.50 4.40
C LEU A 169 1.47 -11.89 5.89
N GLY A 170 1.09 -10.95 6.73
CA GLY A 170 0.85 -11.20 8.14
C GLY A 170 2.10 -11.66 8.90
N ILE A 171 1.87 -12.55 9.87
CA ILE A 171 2.93 -13.21 10.63
C ILE A 171 3.87 -13.99 9.69
N LEU A 172 3.35 -14.62 8.63
CA LEU A 172 4.17 -15.40 7.69
C LEU A 172 5.17 -14.53 6.91
N GLY A 173 4.82 -13.26 6.66
CA GLY A 173 5.63 -12.32 5.88
C GLY A 173 6.49 -11.36 6.70
N PHE A 174 6.22 -11.19 8.00
CA PHE A 174 6.84 -10.10 8.78
C PHE A 174 7.29 -10.48 10.19
N LEU A 175 7.13 -11.74 10.62
CA LEU A 175 7.65 -12.20 11.91
C LEU A 175 9.17 -12.10 11.95
N THR A 176 9.73 -11.68 13.09
CA THR A 176 11.18 -11.62 13.28
C THR A 176 11.65 -12.19 14.60
N SER A 177 12.77 -12.91 14.54
CA SER A 177 13.61 -13.35 15.66
C SER A 177 14.98 -12.65 15.64
N ASN A 178 15.18 -11.71 14.69
CA ASN A 178 16.46 -11.05 14.40
C ASN A 178 17.60 -12.05 14.08
N SER A 179 17.28 -13.10 13.33
CA SER A 179 18.22 -14.13 12.89
C SER A 179 17.88 -14.65 11.49
N SER A 180 18.67 -15.59 10.96
CA SER A 180 18.35 -16.25 9.68
C SER A 180 17.08 -17.13 9.74
N GLU A 181 16.62 -17.51 10.93
CA GLU A 181 15.44 -18.36 11.10
C GLU A 181 14.13 -17.59 10.92
N ALA A 182 14.12 -16.31 11.27
CA ALA A 182 13.14 -15.31 10.88
C ALA A 182 13.78 -13.92 10.91
N PRO A 183 14.30 -13.40 9.78
CA PRO A 183 14.99 -12.11 9.77
C PRO A 183 14.04 -10.93 9.95
N GLY A 184 12.75 -11.12 9.68
CA GLY A 184 11.81 -10.04 9.40
C GLY A 184 11.85 -9.66 7.92
N ASN A 185 10.89 -8.84 7.49
CA ASN A 185 10.79 -8.34 6.12
C ASN A 185 10.69 -9.44 5.03
N GLN A 186 10.26 -10.66 5.36
CA GLN A 186 10.17 -11.76 4.41
C GLN A 186 9.31 -11.38 3.19
N GLY A 187 8.18 -10.68 3.41
CA GLY A 187 7.35 -10.15 2.34
C GLY A 187 8.06 -9.13 1.45
N LEU A 188 8.98 -8.30 1.97
CA LEU A 188 9.79 -7.41 1.13
C LEU A 188 10.86 -8.19 0.35
N TRP A 189 11.47 -9.20 0.98
CA TRP A 189 12.41 -10.08 0.28
C TRP A 189 11.73 -10.87 -0.84
N ASP A 190 10.48 -11.29 -0.65
CA ASP A 190 9.65 -11.95 -1.66
C ASP A 190 9.45 -11.03 -2.87
N GLN A 191 9.08 -9.77 -2.64
CA GLN A 191 8.92 -8.78 -3.70
C GLN A 191 10.23 -8.52 -4.45
N ARG A 192 11.36 -8.42 -3.74
CA ARG A 192 12.69 -8.31 -4.36
C ARG A 192 13.01 -9.53 -5.23
N GLN A 193 12.70 -10.74 -4.76
CA GLN A 193 12.92 -11.97 -5.52
C GLN A 193 12.08 -11.97 -6.81
N ALA A 194 10.84 -11.46 -6.75
CA ALA A 194 10.03 -11.26 -7.95
C ALA A 194 10.67 -10.26 -8.92
N PHE A 195 11.23 -9.15 -8.44
CA PHE A 195 11.92 -8.18 -9.32
C PHE A 195 13.14 -8.79 -10.01
N MET A 196 13.94 -9.58 -9.28
CA MET A 196 15.06 -10.32 -9.84
C MET A 196 14.59 -11.29 -10.92
N TRP A 197 13.56 -12.09 -10.61
CA TRP A 197 12.98 -13.02 -11.56
C TRP A 197 12.51 -12.30 -12.83
N VAL A 198 11.79 -11.18 -12.70
CA VAL A 198 11.34 -10.40 -13.86
C VAL A 198 12.54 -9.90 -14.67
N LYS A 199 13.54 -9.28 -14.03
CA LYS A 199 14.73 -8.77 -14.72
C LYS A 199 15.47 -9.87 -15.50
N GLU A 200 15.51 -11.09 -14.99
CA GLU A 200 16.17 -12.23 -15.63
C GLU A 200 15.33 -12.90 -16.72
N ASN A 201 14.00 -12.88 -16.61
CA ASN A 201 13.11 -13.76 -17.39
C ASN A 201 12.09 -13.03 -18.26
N ILE A 202 12.02 -11.70 -18.26
CA ILE A 202 10.94 -10.98 -18.95
C ILE A 202 11.13 -10.86 -20.47
N LYS A 203 12.36 -11.02 -20.98
CA LYS A 203 12.67 -10.86 -22.40
C LYS A 203 11.85 -11.79 -23.33
N PRO A 204 11.67 -13.09 -23.02
CA PRO A 204 10.75 -13.99 -23.72
C PRO A 204 9.28 -13.54 -23.78
N PHE A 205 8.87 -12.61 -22.92
CA PHE A 205 7.53 -12.01 -22.92
C PHE A 205 7.48 -10.65 -23.65
N GLY A 206 8.56 -10.29 -24.36
CA GLY A 206 8.70 -9.03 -25.09
C GLY A 206 9.14 -7.83 -24.26
N GLY A 207 9.44 -8.03 -22.97
CA GLY A 207 9.82 -6.95 -22.05
C GLY A 207 11.29 -6.56 -22.14
N ASP A 208 11.58 -5.30 -21.84
CA ASP A 208 12.93 -4.80 -21.67
C ASP A 208 13.33 -4.80 -20.18
N PRO A 209 14.31 -5.61 -19.75
CA PRO A 209 14.72 -5.69 -18.34
C PRO A 209 15.37 -4.40 -17.80
N ASN A 210 15.56 -3.38 -18.64
CA ASN A 210 16.02 -2.04 -18.28
C ASN A 210 14.90 -0.98 -18.38
N LYS A 211 13.62 -1.40 -18.43
CA LYS A 211 12.45 -0.50 -18.41
C LYS A 211 11.41 -0.99 -17.41
N ILE A 212 11.87 -1.32 -16.21
CA ILE A 212 11.02 -1.82 -15.12
C ILE A 212 10.61 -0.66 -14.22
N THR A 213 9.31 -0.46 -14.06
CA THR A 213 8.71 0.41 -13.04
C THR A 213 8.08 -0.46 -11.96
N ILE A 214 8.39 -0.19 -10.69
CA ILE A 214 7.62 -0.77 -9.57
C ILE A 214 6.51 0.20 -9.17
N SER A 215 5.31 -0.31 -8.89
CA SER A 215 4.19 0.50 -8.45
C SER A 215 3.34 -0.21 -7.41
N GLY A 216 2.63 0.54 -6.58
CA GLY A 216 1.74 -0.04 -5.59
C GLY A 216 0.87 1.00 -4.90
N GLU A 217 -0.16 0.52 -4.21
CA GLU A 217 -1.09 1.32 -3.43
C GLU A 217 -1.07 0.93 -1.95
N SER A 218 -1.26 1.91 -1.06
CA SER A 218 -1.31 1.70 0.39
C SER A 218 -0.08 0.96 0.93
N ALA A 219 -0.23 -0.24 1.49
CA ALA A 219 0.90 -1.08 1.92
C ALA A 219 1.87 -1.43 0.77
N GLY A 220 1.36 -1.64 -0.44
CA GLY A 220 2.18 -1.82 -1.64
C GLY A 220 2.99 -0.57 -1.96
N SER A 221 2.39 0.62 -1.79
CA SER A 221 3.08 1.91 -1.94
C SER A 221 4.16 2.13 -0.88
N ILE A 222 3.89 1.73 0.37
CA ILE A 222 4.87 1.72 1.46
C ILE A 222 6.03 0.78 1.10
N ALA A 223 5.74 -0.38 0.52
CA ALA A 223 6.76 -1.32 0.06
C ALA A 223 7.60 -0.76 -1.10
N VAL A 224 6.98 -0.09 -2.08
CA VAL A 224 7.70 0.66 -3.14
C VAL A 224 8.68 1.65 -2.52
N SER A 225 8.22 2.47 -1.56
CA SER A 225 9.08 3.41 -0.86
C SER A 225 10.21 2.72 -0.08
N ALA A 226 9.95 1.57 0.55
CA ALA A 226 10.99 0.76 1.20
C ALA A 226 12.02 0.20 0.19
N HIS A 227 11.58 -0.20 -0.99
CA HIS A 227 12.46 -0.66 -2.08
C HIS A 227 13.33 0.46 -2.64
N ILE A 228 12.84 1.71 -2.68
CA ILE A 228 13.64 2.88 -3.04
C ILE A 228 14.75 3.14 -2.03
N LEU A 229 14.48 2.91 -0.74
CA LEU A 229 15.43 3.11 0.35
C LEU A 229 16.46 1.97 0.46
N SER A 230 16.09 0.75 0.07
CA SER A 230 16.93 -0.42 0.27
C SER A 230 18.07 -0.51 -0.76
N PRO A 231 19.34 -0.64 -0.36
CA PRO A 231 20.42 -0.93 -1.31
C PRO A 231 20.31 -2.32 -1.94
N LYS A 232 19.45 -3.20 -1.42
CA LYS A 232 19.28 -4.57 -1.93
C LYS A 232 18.55 -4.63 -3.27
N THR A 233 17.92 -3.54 -3.70
CA THR A 233 17.16 -3.43 -4.95
C THR A 233 17.89 -2.63 -6.02
N GLU A 234 19.18 -2.33 -5.80
CA GLU A 234 19.99 -1.56 -6.75
C GLU A 234 19.99 -2.23 -8.14
N GLY A 235 19.78 -1.41 -9.18
CA GLY A 235 19.65 -1.90 -10.55
C GLY A 235 18.43 -2.77 -10.88
N LEU A 236 17.46 -2.99 -9.98
CA LEU A 236 16.30 -3.85 -10.27
C LEU A 236 15.12 -3.15 -10.97
N PHE A 237 15.01 -1.83 -10.88
CA PHE A 237 13.96 -1.02 -11.50
C PHE A 237 14.46 0.40 -11.82
N GLU A 238 13.86 1.05 -12.81
CA GLU A 238 14.25 2.36 -13.33
C GLU A 238 13.29 3.49 -12.96
N GLN A 239 12.04 3.19 -12.58
CA GLN A 239 11.10 4.16 -12.04
C GLN A 239 10.28 3.57 -10.89
N ALA A 240 9.64 4.44 -10.12
CA ALA A 240 8.72 4.04 -9.05
C ALA A 240 7.42 4.86 -9.04
N ILE A 241 6.33 4.23 -8.62
CA ILE A 241 5.03 4.88 -8.41
C ILE A 241 4.48 4.49 -7.04
N SER A 242 4.22 5.49 -6.19
CA SER A 242 3.63 5.32 -4.88
C SER A 242 2.26 5.99 -4.81
N GLN A 243 1.22 5.17 -4.73
CA GLN A 243 -0.16 5.61 -4.59
C GLN A 243 -0.58 5.51 -3.13
N SER A 244 -0.76 6.65 -2.46
CA SER A 244 -1.36 6.72 -1.13
C SER A 244 -0.55 5.95 -0.07
N GLY A 245 0.76 6.20 0.01
CA GLY A 245 1.61 5.65 1.10
C GLY A 245 3.11 5.74 0.86
N THR A 246 3.88 5.95 1.94
CA THR A 246 5.36 5.97 1.91
C THR A 246 5.94 5.32 3.17
N ALA A 247 7.20 4.90 3.13
CA ALA A 247 7.89 4.28 4.27
C ALA A 247 8.11 5.22 5.46
N THR A 248 7.92 6.54 5.29
CA THR A 248 7.97 7.52 6.38
C THR A 248 6.66 7.64 7.15
N ALA A 249 5.56 7.05 6.66
CA ALA A 249 4.31 7.00 7.41
C ALA A 249 4.55 6.29 8.75
N ALA A 250 4.25 6.97 9.86
CA ALA A 250 4.52 6.37 11.16
C ALA A 250 3.66 5.14 11.43
N ALA A 251 4.17 4.30 12.32
CA ALA A 251 3.63 2.97 12.59
C ALA A 251 3.50 2.10 11.32
N ARG A 252 4.33 2.35 10.28
CA ARG A 252 4.42 1.49 9.08
C ARG A 252 5.81 0.91 8.84
N VAL A 253 6.82 1.35 9.58
CA VAL A 253 8.10 0.67 9.71
C VAL A 253 8.47 0.61 11.19
N SER A 254 8.59 -0.60 11.74
CA SER A 254 8.85 -0.84 13.16
C SER A 254 10.33 -0.81 13.53
N LEU A 255 10.60 -0.52 14.80
CA LEU A 255 11.90 -0.80 15.39
C LEU A 255 11.99 -2.30 15.76
N MET A 256 13.14 -2.94 15.49
CA MET A 256 13.36 -4.34 15.86
C MET A 256 13.04 -4.65 17.33
N LYS A 257 13.41 -3.73 18.24
CA LYS A 257 13.13 -3.83 19.70
C LYS A 257 11.64 -3.88 20.06
N GLN A 258 10.75 -3.42 19.18
CA GLN A 258 9.30 -3.44 19.37
C GLN A 258 8.66 -4.73 18.84
N GLU A 259 9.28 -5.40 17.86
CA GLU A 259 8.74 -6.63 17.25
C GLU A 259 9.17 -7.90 17.98
N LEU A 260 10.40 -7.96 18.51
CA LEU A 260 10.89 -9.15 19.23
C LEU A 260 10.01 -9.56 20.43
N PRO A 261 9.50 -8.64 21.27
CA PRO A 261 8.56 -9.00 22.33
C PRO A 261 7.24 -9.57 21.81
N LYS A 262 6.78 -9.18 20.61
CA LYS A 262 5.56 -9.72 20.00
C LYS A 262 5.79 -11.16 19.53
N THR A 263 6.96 -11.45 18.94
CA THR A 263 7.37 -12.83 18.60
C THR A 263 7.46 -13.71 19.85
N GLN A 264 8.02 -13.18 20.94
CA GLN A 264 8.07 -13.87 22.23
C GLN A 264 6.67 -14.19 22.77
N LEU A 265 5.76 -13.21 22.76
CA LEU A 265 4.38 -13.38 23.18
C LEU A 265 3.65 -14.41 22.31
N LEU A 266 3.90 -14.39 21.00
CA LEU A 266 3.35 -15.38 20.06
C LEU A 266 3.82 -16.81 20.41
N ALA A 267 5.12 -16.99 20.65
CA ALA A 267 5.68 -18.28 21.05
C ALA A 267 5.10 -18.81 22.38
N GLN A 268 4.92 -17.93 23.37
CA GLN A 268 4.27 -18.27 24.63
C GLN A 268 2.79 -18.64 24.45
N THR A 269 2.06 -17.85 23.66
CA THR A 269 0.62 -18.05 23.41
C THR A 269 0.33 -19.36 22.69
N ILE A 270 1.23 -19.78 21.80
CA ILE A 270 1.14 -21.05 21.06
C ILE A 270 1.58 -22.24 21.93
N GLY A 271 2.31 -22.00 23.02
CA GLY A 271 2.86 -23.05 23.88
C GLY A 271 4.18 -23.63 23.37
N CYS A 272 4.91 -22.91 22.51
CA CYS A 272 6.27 -23.28 22.12
C CYS A 272 7.27 -23.13 23.29
N CYS A 273 6.91 -22.35 24.30
CA CYS A 273 7.63 -22.16 25.54
C CYS A 273 6.68 -21.65 26.64
N THR A 274 7.13 -21.65 27.90
CA THR A 274 6.40 -21.03 29.01
C THR A 274 7.05 -19.72 29.47
N ASN A 275 8.37 -19.72 29.64
CA ASN A 275 9.15 -18.55 30.08
C ASN A 275 10.24 -18.19 29.06
N CYS A 276 9.87 -18.07 27.77
CA CYS A 276 10.78 -17.62 26.71
C CYS A 276 11.51 -16.33 27.10
N THR A 277 12.78 -16.19 26.72
CA THR A 277 13.45 -14.88 26.61
C THR A 277 13.67 -14.50 25.15
N ILE A 278 13.88 -13.20 24.88
CA ILE A 278 14.15 -12.71 23.51
C ILE A 278 15.42 -13.35 22.92
N SER A 279 16.45 -13.60 23.74
CA SER A 279 17.70 -14.23 23.30
C SER A 279 17.55 -15.68 22.87
N GLU A 280 16.44 -16.34 23.20
CA GLU A 280 16.20 -17.75 22.91
C GLU A 280 15.23 -17.98 21.74
N LEU A 281 14.75 -16.89 21.09
CA LEU A 281 13.71 -16.97 20.06
C LEU A 281 14.02 -17.95 18.92
N ASP A 282 15.27 -18.00 18.48
CA ASP A 282 15.73 -18.94 17.44
C ASP A 282 15.42 -20.40 17.80
N GLY A 283 15.54 -20.77 19.07
CA GLY A 283 15.25 -22.12 19.56
C GLY A 283 13.77 -22.50 19.46
N TYR A 284 12.87 -21.52 19.37
CA TYR A 284 11.42 -21.73 19.29
C TYR A 284 10.87 -21.67 17.87
N MET A 285 11.67 -21.23 16.90
CA MET A 285 11.24 -21.09 15.51
C MET A 285 10.79 -22.42 14.90
N ALA A 286 11.45 -23.53 15.23
CA ALA A 286 11.03 -24.85 14.79
C ALA A 286 9.61 -25.23 15.25
N CYS A 287 9.24 -24.87 16.48
CA CYS A 287 7.88 -25.06 16.98
C CYS A 287 6.88 -24.15 16.25
N LEU A 288 7.21 -22.86 16.08
CA LEU A 288 6.36 -21.92 15.35
C LEU A 288 6.11 -22.35 13.90
N ARG A 289 7.07 -23.01 13.25
CA ARG A 289 6.91 -23.55 11.90
C ARG A 289 5.90 -24.68 11.80
N ASN A 290 5.70 -25.45 12.87
CA ASN A 290 4.76 -26.57 12.89
C ASN A 290 3.30 -26.16 13.19
N VAL A 291 3.06 -24.87 13.44
CA VAL A 291 1.72 -24.34 13.73
C VAL A 291 0.87 -24.36 12.45
N THR A 292 -0.42 -24.67 12.55
CA THR A 292 -1.28 -24.65 11.35
C THR A 292 -1.51 -23.21 10.86
N ILE A 293 -1.78 -23.07 9.57
CA ILE A 293 -2.05 -21.76 8.97
C ILE A 293 -3.26 -21.09 9.64
N GLU A 294 -4.32 -21.85 9.92
CA GLU A 294 -5.53 -21.35 10.58
C GLU A 294 -5.19 -20.75 11.94
N LYS A 295 -4.34 -21.43 12.72
CA LYS A 295 -3.92 -20.94 14.04
C LYS A 295 -3.04 -19.70 13.94
N ILE A 296 -2.17 -19.60 12.93
CA ILE A 296 -1.39 -18.39 12.68
C ILE A 296 -2.33 -17.22 12.34
N LEU A 297 -3.32 -17.46 11.48
CA LEU A 297 -4.30 -16.44 11.10
C LEU A 297 -5.12 -15.98 12.31
N ASP A 298 -5.58 -16.87 13.18
CA ASP A 298 -6.30 -16.51 14.42
C ASP A 298 -5.48 -15.60 15.35
N LEU A 299 -4.15 -15.71 15.29
CA LEU A 299 -3.22 -14.95 16.13
C LEU A 299 -2.70 -13.68 15.45
N GLN A 300 -3.14 -13.37 14.24
CA GLN A 300 -2.64 -12.23 13.48
C GLN A 300 -2.79 -10.90 14.22
N SER A 301 -3.86 -10.75 15.03
CA SER A 301 -4.14 -9.57 15.87
C SER A 301 -3.14 -9.34 17.01
N TYR A 302 -2.34 -10.34 17.39
CA TYR A 302 -1.27 -10.19 18.39
C TYR A 302 -0.06 -9.44 17.83
N THR A 303 -0.02 -9.23 16.52
CA THR A 303 1.05 -8.53 15.82
C THR A 303 0.47 -7.43 14.93
N THR A 304 1.29 -6.47 14.52
CA THR A 304 0.92 -5.51 13.48
C THR A 304 1.87 -5.77 12.32
N PRO A 305 1.45 -6.51 11.28
CA PRO A 305 2.31 -6.84 10.16
C PRO A 305 2.81 -5.57 9.47
N GLN A 306 4.11 -5.36 9.49
CA GLN A 306 4.76 -4.23 8.83
C GLN A 306 6.27 -4.49 8.69
N PRO A 307 6.93 -3.78 7.76
CA PRO A 307 8.38 -3.77 7.68
C PRO A 307 9.05 -3.40 9.02
N VAL A 308 10.27 -3.88 9.21
CA VAL A 308 11.10 -3.62 10.40
C VAL A 308 12.48 -3.10 9.98
N ILE A 309 13.05 -2.20 10.76
CA ILE A 309 14.45 -1.79 10.60
C ILE A 309 15.34 -2.95 11.07
N ASP A 310 15.90 -3.69 10.12
CA ASP A 310 16.69 -4.91 10.33
C ASP A 310 18.20 -4.68 10.10
N ASN A 311 18.61 -3.45 9.80
CA ASN A 311 19.98 -3.07 9.44
C ASN A 311 20.54 -3.87 8.25
N ASN A 312 19.67 -4.42 7.40
CA ASN A 312 20.05 -5.21 6.22
C ASN A 312 19.22 -4.85 4.99
N TYR A 313 17.90 -5.01 5.05
CA TYR A 313 16.98 -4.54 4.02
C TYR A 313 16.66 -3.06 4.21
N ILE A 314 16.25 -2.67 5.42
CA ILE A 314 16.01 -1.29 5.83
C ILE A 314 17.09 -0.92 6.83
N LEU A 315 18.00 -0.04 6.41
CA LEU A 315 19.25 0.22 7.13
C LEU A 315 19.12 1.18 8.32
N ASP A 316 18.13 2.07 8.29
CA ASP A 316 17.87 3.07 9.32
C ASP A 316 16.40 3.48 9.25
N ASN A 317 15.98 4.39 10.12
CA ASN A 317 14.67 5.00 10.07
C ASN A 317 14.45 5.64 8.67
N PRO A 318 13.38 5.30 7.94
CA PRO A 318 13.08 5.86 6.62
C PRO A 318 13.12 7.38 6.56
N TYR A 319 12.66 8.08 7.61
CA TYR A 319 12.71 9.54 7.68
C TYR A 319 14.15 10.06 7.66
N ASN A 320 15.06 9.41 8.38
CA ASN A 320 16.49 9.75 8.37
C ASN A 320 17.12 9.47 7.00
N MET A 321 16.78 8.32 6.39
CA MET A 321 17.31 7.93 5.08
C MET A 321 16.94 8.95 4.00
N TYR A 322 15.67 9.38 3.94
CA TYR A 322 15.24 10.43 3.02
C TYR A 322 15.89 11.79 3.33
N THR A 323 15.98 12.18 4.61
CA THR A 323 16.62 13.44 5.01
C THR A 323 18.11 13.49 4.64
N GLN A 324 18.79 12.35 4.69
CA GLN A 324 20.22 12.22 4.37
C GLN A 324 20.49 12.00 2.88
N GLY A 325 19.47 11.92 2.02
CA GLY A 325 19.66 11.59 0.61
C GLY A 325 20.11 10.15 0.36
N LYS A 326 19.88 9.22 1.30
CA LYS A 326 20.32 7.81 1.21
C LYS A 326 19.24 6.93 0.61
N PHE A 327 19.02 7.08 -0.69
CA PHE A 327 18.02 6.32 -1.44
C PHE A 327 18.37 6.28 -2.93
N LYS A 328 17.68 5.42 -3.68
CA LYS A 328 17.86 5.31 -5.13
C LYS A 328 17.30 6.54 -5.85
N HIS A 329 18.07 7.10 -6.79
CA HIS A 329 17.70 8.27 -7.58
C HIS A 329 17.09 7.88 -8.93
N VAL A 330 15.79 7.60 -8.95
CA VAL A 330 15.01 7.26 -10.14
C VAL A 330 13.84 8.24 -10.29
N PRO A 331 13.24 8.43 -11.47
CA PRO A 331 11.97 9.15 -11.56
C PRO A 331 10.91 8.54 -10.62
N TYR A 332 10.22 9.40 -9.87
CA TYR A 332 9.24 8.97 -8.86
C TYR A 332 7.92 9.73 -8.99
N LEU A 333 6.83 9.00 -9.14
CA LEU A 333 5.46 9.52 -9.12
C LEU A 333 4.83 9.18 -7.77
N ILE A 334 4.38 10.19 -7.04
CA ILE A 334 3.80 10.04 -5.70
C ILE A 334 2.42 10.70 -5.69
N GLY A 335 1.43 10.10 -5.07
CA GLY A 335 0.17 10.82 -4.86
C GLY A 335 -0.68 10.23 -3.76
N PHE A 336 -1.87 10.81 -3.64
CA PHE A 336 -2.83 10.51 -2.60
C PHE A 336 -4.22 10.93 -3.05
N ASN A 337 -5.23 10.42 -2.34
CA ASN A 337 -6.62 10.72 -2.62
C ASN A 337 -7.10 11.95 -1.85
N GLY A 338 -8.21 12.52 -2.30
CA GLY A 338 -8.75 13.77 -1.76
C GLY A 338 -9.37 13.64 -0.37
N ASP A 339 -9.69 12.41 0.06
CA ASP A 339 -10.41 12.08 1.29
C ASP A 339 -9.87 10.77 1.90
N GLU A 340 -8.54 10.64 2.03
CA GLU A 340 -7.83 9.43 2.50
C GLU A 340 -8.35 8.88 3.84
N GLY A 341 -8.75 9.76 4.75
CA GLY A 341 -9.23 9.36 6.07
C GLY A 341 -10.61 8.69 6.06
N ALA A 342 -11.38 8.82 4.98
CA ALA A 342 -12.81 8.47 4.96
C ALA A 342 -13.09 6.99 5.22
N ASN A 343 -12.11 6.13 4.98
CA ASN A 343 -12.21 4.69 5.15
C ASN A 343 -11.82 4.22 6.56
N PHE A 344 -11.32 5.11 7.41
CA PHE A 344 -10.58 4.73 8.63
C PHE A 344 -11.23 5.14 9.95
N TYR A 345 -12.39 5.79 9.93
CA TYR A 345 -13.15 6.11 11.15
C TYR A 345 -14.61 5.63 11.06
N ASP A 346 -15.25 5.48 12.22
CA ASP A 346 -16.69 5.21 12.28
C ASP A 346 -17.46 6.37 11.66
N LYS A 347 -18.34 6.10 10.69
CA LYS A 347 -19.13 7.10 9.96
C LYS A 347 -20.06 7.94 10.84
N SER A 348 -20.16 7.66 12.14
CA SER A 348 -20.77 8.57 13.10
C SER A 348 -20.06 9.93 13.10
N ILE A 349 -20.84 11.01 12.94
CA ILE A 349 -20.28 12.36 12.91
C ILE A 349 -19.91 12.77 14.33
N PRO A 350 -18.64 13.10 14.61
CA PRO A 350 -18.23 13.45 15.96
C PRO A 350 -18.83 14.79 16.39
N SER A 351 -19.12 14.95 17.68
CA SER A 351 -19.29 16.28 18.28
C SER A 351 -17.94 17.03 18.30
N ARG A 352 -17.93 18.34 18.59
CA ARG A 352 -16.65 19.09 18.68
C ARG A 352 -15.71 18.55 19.76
N SER A 353 -16.23 18.16 20.92
CA SER A 353 -15.43 17.54 21.99
C SER A 353 -14.93 16.16 21.57
N SER A 354 -15.81 15.34 20.97
CA SER A 354 -15.45 14.02 20.47
C SER A 354 -14.38 14.09 19.36
N LEU A 355 -14.42 15.11 18.50
CA LEU A 355 -13.42 15.32 17.45
C LEU A 355 -12.02 15.51 18.04
N LYS A 356 -11.90 16.33 19.08
CA LYS A 356 -10.61 16.54 19.77
C LYS A 356 -10.08 15.26 20.41
N GLU A 357 -10.96 14.48 21.06
CA GLU A 357 -10.57 13.20 21.66
C GLU A 357 -10.15 12.18 20.61
N LEU A 358 -10.85 12.12 19.46
CA LEU A 358 -10.46 11.26 18.34
C LEU A 358 -9.10 11.66 17.77
N ILE A 359 -8.85 12.96 17.55
CA ILE A 359 -7.53 13.45 17.13
C ILE A 359 -6.44 12.99 18.10
N LYS A 360 -6.67 13.12 19.41
CA LYS A 360 -5.73 12.67 20.44
C LYS A 360 -5.52 11.15 20.40
N GLN A 361 -6.59 10.38 20.22
CA GLN A 361 -6.52 8.92 20.09
C GLN A 361 -5.67 8.51 18.89
N TYR A 362 -5.95 9.03 17.70
CA TYR A 362 -5.17 8.74 16.49
C TYR A 362 -3.71 9.19 16.62
N ALA A 363 -3.46 10.35 17.23
CA ALA A 363 -2.09 10.77 17.53
C ALA A 363 -1.37 9.78 18.45
N SER A 364 -2.06 9.26 19.47
CA SER A 364 -1.52 8.24 20.38
C SER A 364 -1.26 6.90 19.69
N ASP A 365 -2.14 6.48 18.79
CA ASP A 365 -2.05 5.18 18.12
C ASP A 365 -0.89 5.13 17.12
N PHE A 366 -0.61 6.25 16.42
CA PHE A 366 0.39 6.31 15.36
C PHE A 366 1.70 6.99 15.76
N TYR A 367 1.65 7.96 16.68
CA TYR A 367 2.80 8.75 17.13
C TYR A 367 2.77 8.93 18.67
N PRO A 368 2.86 7.84 19.45
CA PRO A 368 2.73 7.89 20.90
C PRO A 368 3.76 8.79 21.58
N GLU A 369 4.91 9.04 20.94
CA GLU A 369 5.95 9.93 21.45
C GLU A 369 5.71 11.42 21.16
N ASN A 370 4.73 11.77 20.30
CA ASN A 370 4.51 13.13 19.80
C ASN A 370 3.07 13.65 20.04
N VAL A 371 2.24 12.89 20.76
CA VAL A 371 0.80 13.15 20.95
C VAL A 371 0.49 14.60 21.27
N ASP A 372 1.21 15.13 22.25
CA ASP A 372 1.05 16.47 22.77
C ASP A 372 1.33 17.57 21.73
N ALA A 373 2.42 17.42 20.98
CA ALA A 373 2.79 18.35 19.91
C ALA A 373 1.78 18.26 18.74
N ILE A 374 1.35 17.05 18.39
CA ILE A 374 0.34 16.83 17.35
C ILE A 374 -0.98 17.47 17.75
N VAL A 375 -1.48 17.23 18.97
CA VAL A 375 -2.77 17.77 19.43
C VAL A 375 -2.75 19.30 19.48
N GLU A 376 -1.65 19.89 19.96
CA GLU A 376 -1.50 21.35 20.02
C GLU A 376 -1.59 22.02 18.64
N VAL A 377 -0.99 21.40 17.62
CA VAL A 377 -1.00 21.89 16.24
C VAL A 377 -2.31 21.52 15.52
N ALA A 378 -2.85 20.34 15.77
CA ALA A 378 -4.01 19.83 15.07
C ALA A 378 -5.32 20.53 15.50
N VAL A 379 -5.46 20.95 16.76
CA VAL A 379 -6.69 21.61 17.20
C VAL A 379 -6.99 22.89 16.41
N PRO A 380 -6.06 23.85 16.27
CA PRO A 380 -6.28 25.04 15.45
C PRO A 380 -6.52 24.74 13.97
N LEU A 381 -5.84 23.73 13.41
CA LEU A 381 -5.90 23.43 11.97
C LEU A 381 -7.14 22.64 11.55
N TYR A 382 -7.60 21.73 12.42
CA TYR A 382 -8.67 20.78 12.07
C TYR A 382 -9.94 20.99 12.89
N VAL A 383 -9.89 21.56 14.09
CA VAL A 383 -11.08 21.65 14.97
C VAL A 383 -11.71 23.04 14.95
N ASP A 384 -10.90 24.09 14.98
CA ASP A 384 -11.41 25.45 15.08
C ASP A 384 -12.14 25.87 13.80
N GLY A 385 -13.31 26.51 13.98
CA GLY A 385 -14.21 26.90 12.88
C GLY A 385 -14.99 25.76 12.22
N ARG A 386 -14.93 24.53 12.75
CA ARG A 386 -15.71 23.38 12.24
C ARG A 386 -17.00 23.19 13.03
N ASP A 387 -17.96 24.07 12.78
CA ASP A 387 -19.19 24.13 13.58
C ASP A 387 -20.31 23.24 13.03
N THR A 388 -20.32 22.90 11.74
CA THR A 388 -21.33 22.00 11.16
C THR A 388 -20.91 20.53 11.25
N ASP A 389 -21.90 19.64 11.20
CA ASP A 389 -21.70 18.19 11.14
C ASP A 389 -20.80 17.77 9.97
N LYS A 390 -21.04 18.37 8.79
CA LYS A 390 -20.21 18.17 7.60
C LYS A 390 -18.76 18.59 7.87
N ASP A 391 -18.55 19.79 8.43
CA ASP A 391 -17.21 20.32 8.65
C ASP A 391 -16.40 19.46 9.61
N ARG A 392 -17.04 18.90 10.64
CA ARG A 392 -16.37 18.01 11.61
C ARG A 392 -16.06 16.64 11.02
N ALA A 393 -16.93 16.09 10.17
CA ALA A 393 -16.64 14.85 9.46
C ALA A 393 -15.47 15.01 8.47
N VAL A 394 -15.48 16.10 7.70
CA VAL A 394 -14.36 16.45 6.80
C VAL A 394 -13.08 16.64 7.58
N ALA A 395 -13.11 17.39 8.69
CA ALA A 395 -11.94 17.63 9.53
C ALA A 395 -11.32 16.36 10.12
N LEU A 396 -12.14 15.42 10.59
CA LEU A 396 -11.63 14.15 11.10
C LEU A 396 -10.95 13.35 9.97
N SER A 397 -11.61 13.28 8.82
CA SER A 397 -11.06 12.59 7.65
C SER A 397 -9.74 13.22 7.18
N ASP A 398 -9.71 14.55 7.10
CA ASP A 398 -8.54 15.34 6.76
C ASP A 398 -7.37 15.08 7.72
N PHE A 399 -7.64 15.07 9.02
CA PHE A 399 -6.61 14.79 10.03
C PHE A 399 -6.04 13.37 9.87
N ILE A 400 -6.91 12.37 9.75
CA ILE A 400 -6.48 10.97 9.60
C ILE A 400 -5.71 10.77 8.28
N GLY A 401 -6.18 11.39 7.20
CA GLY A 401 -5.55 11.35 5.89
C GLY A 401 -4.16 11.96 5.89
N ASP A 402 -4.00 13.12 6.51
CA ASP A 402 -2.69 13.77 6.62
C ASP A 402 -1.72 13.01 7.50
N LEU A 403 -2.20 12.54 8.67
CA LEU A 403 -1.40 11.79 9.63
C LEU A 403 -0.80 10.53 9.00
N ARG A 404 -1.58 9.84 8.15
CA ARG A 404 -1.25 8.51 7.64
C ARG A 404 -0.67 8.47 6.24
N TYR A 405 -1.09 9.38 5.35
CA TYR A 405 -0.83 9.25 3.92
C TYR A 405 -0.34 10.56 3.30
N ILE A 406 -1.11 11.64 3.41
CA ILE A 406 -0.85 12.87 2.67
C ILE A 406 0.41 13.59 3.18
N GLY A 407 0.53 13.77 4.50
CA GLY A 407 1.69 14.41 5.13
C GLY A 407 3.00 13.67 4.81
N PRO A 408 3.10 12.35 5.10
CA PRO A 408 4.28 11.55 4.76
C PRO A 408 4.63 11.54 3.27
N SER A 409 3.63 11.49 2.38
CA SER A 409 3.85 11.50 0.93
C SER A 409 4.38 12.85 0.44
N ASN A 410 3.85 13.96 0.98
CA ASN A 410 4.32 15.31 0.69
C ASN A 410 5.75 15.54 1.18
N ASP A 411 6.06 15.11 2.41
CA ASP A 411 7.40 15.21 2.99
C ASP A 411 8.43 14.42 2.17
N VAL A 412 8.11 13.18 1.79
CA VAL A 412 8.97 12.38 0.90
C VAL A 412 9.14 13.08 -0.44
N GLY A 413 8.07 13.57 -1.07
CA GLY A 413 8.16 14.31 -2.33
C GLY A 413 9.11 15.52 -2.23
N ARG A 414 9.03 16.28 -1.13
CA ARG A 414 9.87 17.48 -0.88
C ARG A 414 11.35 17.12 -0.74
N LYS A 415 11.67 16.00 -0.11
CA LYS A 415 13.05 15.50 0.03
C LYS A 415 13.56 14.89 -1.26
N TYR A 416 12.72 14.13 -1.95
CA TYR A 416 13.09 13.38 -3.15
C TYR A 416 13.38 14.29 -4.36
N THR A 417 12.60 15.36 -4.52
CA THR A 417 12.76 16.28 -5.67
C THR A 417 14.09 17.03 -5.69
N GLN A 418 14.80 17.09 -4.56
CA GLN A 418 16.13 17.71 -4.51
C GLN A 418 17.18 16.92 -5.28
N VAL A 419 16.94 15.64 -5.58
CA VAL A 419 17.92 14.75 -6.21
C VAL A 419 17.42 14.04 -7.46
N ALA A 420 16.11 13.86 -7.63
CA ALA A 420 15.55 13.11 -8.76
C ALA A 420 14.19 13.66 -9.25
N PRO A 421 13.82 13.45 -10.53
CA PRO A 421 12.55 13.91 -11.08
C PRO A 421 11.36 13.37 -10.28
N THR A 422 10.53 14.29 -9.79
CA THR A 422 9.36 13.96 -8.96
C THR A 422 8.09 14.56 -9.56
N PHE A 423 7.03 13.77 -9.58
CA PHE A 423 5.69 14.21 -9.98
C PHE A 423 4.69 13.88 -8.88
N MET A 424 3.85 14.86 -8.51
CA MET A 424 2.84 14.66 -7.47
C MET A 424 1.42 14.81 -8.00
N TYR A 425 0.50 13.95 -7.54
CA TYR A 425 -0.92 14.07 -7.86
C TYR A 425 -1.81 14.05 -6.62
N ARG A 426 -3.01 14.61 -6.80
CA ARG A 426 -4.15 14.42 -5.92
C ARG A 426 -5.32 13.87 -6.74
N PHE A 427 -5.85 12.73 -6.33
CA PHE A 427 -7.04 12.15 -6.97
C PHE A 427 -8.28 12.43 -6.11
N ALA A 428 -9.22 13.21 -6.63
CA ALA A 428 -10.39 13.68 -5.90
C ALA A 428 -11.72 13.17 -6.47
N HIS A 429 -11.71 12.60 -7.69
CA HIS A 429 -12.89 12.07 -8.37
C HIS A 429 -13.67 11.09 -7.50
N ARG A 430 -14.96 11.36 -7.30
CA ARG A 430 -15.85 10.50 -6.51
C ARG A 430 -16.47 9.46 -7.45
N PRO A 431 -16.18 8.15 -7.29
CA PRO A 431 -16.76 7.13 -8.16
C PRO A 431 -18.29 7.19 -8.18
N SER A 432 -18.90 6.93 -9.34
CA SER A 432 -20.35 6.92 -9.50
C SER A 432 -21.01 5.83 -8.64
N SER A 433 -20.29 4.74 -8.37
CA SER A 433 -20.67 3.64 -7.49
C SER A 433 -20.58 3.97 -5.99
N SER A 434 -19.95 5.09 -5.62
CA SER A 434 -19.75 5.45 -4.21
C SER A 434 -21.07 5.70 -3.51
N THR A 435 -21.22 5.12 -2.32
CA THR A 435 -22.37 5.32 -1.42
C THR A 435 -22.12 6.41 -0.37
N ARG A 436 -20.95 7.06 -0.40
CA ARG A 436 -20.60 8.17 0.49
C ARG A 436 -21.38 9.44 0.14
N GLN A 437 -21.37 10.43 1.02
CA GLN A 437 -22.08 11.69 0.84
C GLN A 437 -21.63 12.40 -0.45
N GLN A 438 -22.51 13.21 -1.07
CA GLN A 438 -22.20 13.89 -2.34
C GLN A 438 -21.01 14.84 -2.25
N TRP A 439 -20.74 15.39 -1.08
CA TRP A 439 -19.61 16.29 -0.84
C TRP A 439 -18.27 15.55 -0.61
N ALA A 440 -18.30 14.22 -0.45
CA ALA A 440 -17.09 13.43 -0.20
C ALA A 440 -16.22 13.34 -1.46
N SER A 441 -14.91 13.42 -1.27
CA SER A 441 -13.94 13.19 -2.35
C SER A 441 -13.61 11.70 -2.48
N ALA A 442 -12.75 11.33 -3.42
CA ALA A 442 -12.15 9.99 -3.49
C ALA A 442 -11.58 9.55 -2.13
N GLY A 443 -12.00 8.39 -1.65
CA GLY A 443 -11.51 7.75 -0.44
C GLY A 443 -10.28 6.91 -0.75
N HIS A 444 -9.67 6.30 0.26
CA HIS A 444 -8.47 5.48 0.09
C HIS A 444 -8.72 4.36 -0.94
N ALA A 445 -7.76 4.16 -1.85
CA ALA A 445 -7.79 3.20 -2.97
C ALA A 445 -8.82 3.44 -4.11
N ASP A 446 -9.65 4.49 -4.04
CA ASP A 446 -10.67 4.76 -5.08
C ASP A 446 -10.05 5.02 -6.48
N GLU A 447 -8.77 5.41 -6.57
CA GLU A 447 -8.08 5.70 -7.82
C GLU A 447 -7.65 4.42 -8.57
N ILE A 448 -7.48 3.29 -7.86
CA ILE A 448 -6.92 2.06 -8.44
C ILE A 448 -7.73 1.63 -9.66
N GLN A 449 -9.06 1.63 -9.55
CA GLN A 449 -9.97 1.21 -10.63
C GLN A 449 -9.76 2.00 -11.93
N TYR A 450 -9.34 3.26 -11.84
CA TYR A 450 -9.07 4.09 -13.01
C TYR A 450 -7.63 3.96 -13.51
N THR A 451 -6.66 3.79 -12.60
CA THR A 451 -5.24 3.58 -12.95
C THR A 451 -4.99 2.24 -13.63
N GLN A 452 -5.77 1.20 -13.28
CA GLN A 452 -5.61 -0.15 -13.83
C GLN A 452 -6.59 -0.47 -14.98
N GLY A 453 -7.58 0.39 -15.20
CA GLY A 453 -8.50 0.25 -16.34
C GLY A 453 -9.66 -0.72 -16.09
N ASP A 454 -10.15 -0.82 -14.87
CA ASP A 454 -11.34 -1.61 -14.51
C ASP A 454 -12.56 -1.31 -15.41
N PRO A 455 -12.82 -0.04 -15.85
CA PRO A 455 -13.91 0.25 -16.79
C PRO A 455 -13.83 -0.46 -18.15
N PHE A 456 -12.69 -1.06 -18.49
CA PHE A 456 -12.45 -1.78 -19.75
C PHE A 456 -12.38 -3.30 -19.60
N VAL A 457 -12.59 -3.85 -18.39
CA VAL A 457 -12.53 -5.29 -18.11
C VAL A 457 -13.77 -5.78 -17.36
N ASN A 458 -14.11 -7.07 -17.53
CA ASN A 458 -15.38 -7.65 -17.08
C ASN A 458 -15.42 -8.04 -15.58
N HIS A 459 -14.63 -7.37 -14.72
CA HIS A 459 -14.39 -7.86 -13.34
C HIS A 459 -15.05 -7.05 -12.22
N GLY A 460 -15.77 -5.98 -12.53
CA GLY A 460 -16.49 -5.17 -11.53
C GLY A 460 -18.01 -5.17 -11.74
N SER A 461 -18.75 -5.39 -10.67
CA SER A 461 -20.23 -5.34 -10.59
C SER A 461 -20.84 -3.93 -10.71
N GLY A 462 -20.14 -2.98 -11.35
CA GLY A 462 -20.54 -1.58 -11.43
C GLY A 462 -20.72 -1.12 -12.88
N SER A 463 -21.85 -0.47 -13.17
CA SER A 463 -21.99 0.30 -14.41
C SER A 463 -21.13 1.56 -14.32
N TYR A 464 -19.95 1.55 -14.92
CA TYR A 464 -19.17 2.77 -15.11
C TYR A 464 -19.87 3.70 -16.11
N THR A 465 -19.91 4.98 -15.79
CA THR A 465 -20.38 6.01 -16.73
C THR A 465 -19.41 6.16 -17.90
N GLU A 466 -19.87 6.73 -19.01
CA GLU A 466 -18.98 6.98 -20.15
C GLU A 466 -17.86 7.97 -19.79
N ASN A 467 -18.16 8.96 -18.93
CA ASN A 467 -17.16 9.89 -18.41
C ASN A 467 -16.08 9.18 -17.59
N GLU A 468 -16.44 8.17 -16.80
CA GLU A 468 -15.48 7.37 -16.01
C GLU A 468 -14.57 6.51 -16.89
N LYS A 469 -15.08 6.00 -18.03
CA LYS A 469 -14.23 5.31 -19.02
C LYS A 469 -13.24 6.28 -19.66
N ILE A 470 -13.69 7.47 -20.07
CA ILE A 470 -12.82 8.52 -20.62
C ILE A 470 -11.76 8.91 -19.59
N LEU A 471 -12.17 9.14 -18.34
CA LEU A 471 -11.28 9.47 -17.24
C LEU A 471 -10.23 8.37 -17.03
N SER A 472 -10.64 7.09 -16.97
CA SER A 472 -9.70 5.97 -16.83
C SER A 472 -8.71 5.90 -17.99
N GLY A 473 -9.16 6.07 -19.23
CA GLY A 473 -8.25 6.11 -20.39
C GLY A 473 -7.20 7.23 -20.29
N GLN A 474 -7.61 8.41 -19.81
CA GLN A 474 -6.70 9.55 -19.60
C GLN A 474 -5.72 9.31 -18.44
N ILE A 475 -6.17 8.72 -17.33
CA ILE A 475 -5.31 8.36 -16.19
C ILE A 475 -4.31 7.29 -16.60
N MET A 476 -4.77 6.20 -17.23
CA MET A 476 -3.90 5.14 -17.74
C MET A 476 -2.80 5.69 -18.65
N ARG A 477 -3.13 6.67 -19.51
CA ARG A 477 -2.13 7.32 -20.38
C ARG A 477 -1.02 8.01 -19.59
N TYR A 478 -1.34 8.78 -18.55
CA TYR A 478 -0.31 9.40 -17.70
C TYR A 478 0.59 8.35 -17.03
N TRP A 479 0.00 7.31 -16.46
CA TRP A 479 0.75 6.22 -15.81
C TRP A 479 1.64 5.50 -16.81
N ALA A 480 1.11 5.13 -17.98
CA ALA A 480 1.85 4.44 -19.02
C ALA A 480 3.00 5.28 -19.59
N ASN A 481 2.79 6.58 -19.80
CA ASN A 481 3.84 7.49 -20.23
C ASN A 481 4.99 7.53 -19.21
N PHE A 482 4.64 7.61 -17.92
CA PHE A 482 5.62 7.58 -16.85
C PHE A 482 6.37 6.24 -16.81
N ILE A 483 5.68 5.11 -16.95
CA ILE A 483 6.29 3.78 -17.01
C ILE A 483 7.26 3.66 -18.20
N LYS A 484 6.89 4.22 -19.36
CA LYS A 484 7.71 4.16 -20.58
C LYS A 484 8.94 5.07 -20.54
N SER A 485 8.85 6.22 -19.88
CA SER A 485 9.81 7.32 -20.07
C SER A 485 10.30 8.02 -18.81
N GLY A 486 9.69 7.76 -17.65
CA GLY A 486 9.90 8.53 -16.42
C GLY A 486 9.23 9.91 -16.40
N SER A 487 8.41 10.23 -17.41
CA SER A 487 7.60 11.46 -17.49
C SER A 487 6.15 11.10 -17.80
N PRO A 488 5.16 11.65 -17.09
CA PRO A 488 3.75 11.36 -17.36
C PRO A 488 3.24 12.08 -18.63
N ASN A 489 3.95 13.11 -19.10
CA ASN A 489 3.48 14.00 -20.17
C ASN A 489 3.72 13.45 -21.59
N SER A 490 2.78 13.75 -22.49
CA SER A 490 2.91 13.57 -23.95
C SER A 490 2.06 14.63 -24.68
N GLU A 491 2.02 14.61 -26.01
CA GLU A 491 1.10 15.46 -26.78
C GLU A 491 -0.37 15.07 -26.56
N ASP A 492 -0.63 13.80 -26.26
CA ASP A 492 -1.98 13.24 -26.09
C ASP A 492 -2.54 13.39 -24.66
N THR A 493 -1.76 13.90 -23.71
CA THR A 493 -2.22 14.06 -22.33
C THR A 493 -3.10 15.30 -22.16
N PRO A 494 -4.22 15.22 -21.42
CA PRO A 494 -5.18 16.33 -21.29
C PRO A 494 -4.60 17.64 -20.76
N LEU A 495 -3.56 17.55 -19.93
CA LEU A 495 -2.92 18.67 -19.26
C LEU A 495 -1.43 18.36 -19.10
N GLN A 496 -0.58 19.38 -19.25
CA GLN A 496 0.83 19.22 -18.92
C GLN A 496 1.00 19.18 -17.40
N TRP A 497 1.45 18.05 -16.89
CA TRP A 497 1.72 17.81 -15.48
C TRP A 497 3.09 18.37 -15.12
N SER A 498 3.09 19.54 -14.49
CA SER A 498 4.30 20.17 -13.98
C SER A 498 5.02 19.31 -12.95
N ARG A 499 6.35 19.33 -12.97
CA ARG A 499 7.16 18.66 -11.96
C ARG A 499 6.86 19.22 -10.56
N PHE A 500 6.94 18.35 -9.57
CA PHE A 500 6.97 18.74 -8.18
C PHE A 500 8.42 19.10 -7.83
N ASP A 501 8.81 20.36 -7.98
CA ASP A 501 10.15 20.87 -7.63
C ASP A 501 10.05 22.18 -6.84
N CYS A 502 11.19 22.73 -6.39
CA CYS A 502 11.22 23.94 -5.57
C CYS A 502 10.64 25.19 -6.26
N LYS A 503 10.54 25.21 -7.61
CA LYS A 503 10.06 26.34 -8.39
C LYS A 503 8.58 26.20 -8.73
N GLU A 504 8.20 25.09 -9.33
CA GLU A 504 6.84 24.87 -9.81
C GLU A 504 5.92 24.35 -8.71
N LYS A 505 6.46 23.55 -7.78
CA LYS A 505 5.73 22.88 -6.69
C LYS A 505 4.42 22.24 -7.18
N GLY A 506 4.50 21.66 -8.37
CA GLY A 506 3.35 21.29 -9.18
C GLY A 506 2.68 20.00 -8.72
N TYR A 507 1.35 20.02 -8.74
CA TYR A 507 0.48 18.87 -8.59
C TYR A 507 -0.44 18.75 -9.80
N LEU A 508 -0.67 17.53 -10.25
CA LEU A 508 -1.84 17.21 -11.06
C LEU A 508 -3.00 16.91 -10.12
N ASN A 509 -4.07 17.70 -10.18
CA ASN A 509 -5.28 17.43 -9.43
C ASN A 509 -6.34 16.88 -10.38
N ILE A 510 -6.96 15.76 -9.98
CA ILE A 510 -8.06 15.12 -10.71
C ILE A 510 -9.30 15.38 -9.88
N GLU A 511 -10.05 16.43 -10.24
CA GLU A 511 -11.16 16.97 -9.44
C GLU A 511 -12.31 15.98 -9.23
N GLN A 512 -13.25 16.30 -8.33
CA GLN A 512 -14.42 15.47 -8.04
C GLN A 512 -15.23 15.09 -9.31
N ASP A 513 -15.30 16.01 -10.28
CA ASP A 513 -15.99 15.83 -11.57
C ASP A 513 -15.13 15.13 -12.64
N GLY A 514 -13.90 14.73 -12.33
CA GLY A 514 -12.95 14.09 -13.24
C GLY A 514 -12.11 15.07 -14.07
N LYS A 515 -12.23 16.38 -13.86
CA LYS A 515 -11.42 17.37 -14.57
C LYS A 515 -9.96 17.37 -14.08
N PHE A 516 -9.02 17.42 -15.02
CA PHE A 516 -7.61 17.62 -14.73
C PHE A 516 -7.30 19.11 -14.54
N THR A 517 -6.71 19.48 -13.41
CA THR A 517 -6.28 20.84 -13.11
C THR A 517 -4.84 20.85 -12.59
N SER A 518 -4.13 21.95 -12.82
CA SER A 518 -2.82 22.18 -12.21
C SER A 518 -3.03 22.86 -10.87
N GLN A 519 -2.45 22.30 -9.82
CA GLN A 519 -2.39 22.91 -8.50
C GLN A 519 -0.93 23.19 -8.16
N LYS A 520 -0.67 24.32 -7.50
CA LYS A 520 0.60 24.57 -6.83
C LYS A 520 0.38 24.44 -5.33
N ASP A 521 1.37 23.91 -4.63
CA ASP A 521 1.43 24.02 -3.17
C ASP A 521 0.17 23.48 -2.47
N TYR A 522 -0.04 22.16 -2.53
CA TYR A 522 -1.18 21.51 -1.87
C TYR A 522 -1.18 21.79 -0.36
N ASN A 523 -2.24 22.46 0.11
CA ASN A 523 -2.56 22.70 1.52
C ASN A 523 -1.34 23.09 2.38
N VAL A 524 -0.67 24.18 2.00
CA VAL A 524 0.65 24.59 2.52
C VAL A 524 0.71 24.58 4.03
N ASP A 525 -0.29 25.15 4.72
CA ASP A 525 -0.29 25.27 6.17
C ASP A 525 -0.27 23.90 6.86
N ARG A 526 -1.12 22.97 6.38
CA ARG A 526 -1.16 21.60 6.91
C ARG A 526 0.12 20.84 6.58
N MET A 527 0.60 20.89 5.34
CA MET A 527 1.81 20.18 4.94
C MET A 527 3.06 20.72 5.63
N PHE A 528 3.14 22.04 5.86
CA PHE A 528 4.20 22.65 6.65
C PHE A 528 4.10 22.26 8.12
N ALA A 529 2.88 22.24 8.69
CA ALA A 529 2.67 21.82 10.07
C ALA A 529 3.17 20.40 10.34
N TRP A 530 2.86 19.45 9.45
CA TRP A 530 3.31 18.06 9.55
C TRP A 530 4.82 17.90 9.34
N ALA A 531 5.37 18.56 8.32
CA ALA A 531 6.78 18.39 7.97
C ALA A 531 7.74 19.13 8.93
N GLU A 532 7.34 20.29 9.46
CA GLU A 532 8.24 21.22 10.15
C GLU A 532 7.80 21.53 11.58
N THR A 533 6.55 21.98 11.76
CA THR A 533 6.10 22.51 13.06
C THR A 533 6.03 21.44 14.14
N ILE A 534 5.37 20.31 13.86
CA ILE A 534 5.19 19.22 14.82
C ILE A 534 6.55 18.64 15.26
N PRO A 535 7.49 18.27 14.36
CA PRO A 535 8.81 17.78 14.76
C PRO A 535 9.61 18.78 15.61
N LYS A 536 9.60 20.07 15.26
CA LYS A 536 10.32 21.12 16.00
C LYS A 536 9.74 21.33 17.40
N LEU A 537 8.42 21.38 17.52
CA LEU A 537 7.71 21.53 18.79
C LEU A 537 7.97 20.34 19.71
N ASP A 538 7.95 19.12 19.16
CA ASP A 538 8.27 17.90 19.90
C ASP A 538 9.71 17.91 20.45
N SER A 539 10.68 18.24 19.59
CA SER A 539 12.09 18.36 19.99
C SER A 539 12.29 19.39 21.10
N PHE A 540 11.67 20.58 20.97
CA PHE A 540 11.70 21.61 22.00
C PHE A 540 11.14 21.12 23.33
N ARG A 541 10.01 20.41 23.32
CA ARG A 541 9.38 19.84 24.53
C ARG A 541 10.29 18.80 25.20
N LYS A 542 10.88 17.89 24.43
CA LYS A 542 11.81 16.87 24.93
C LYS A 542 13.06 17.49 25.57
N ASN A 543 13.63 18.52 24.93
CA ASN A 543 14.80 19.23 25.46
C ASN A 543 14.50 20.06 26.71
N ASN A 544 13.31 20.65 26.82
CA ASN A 544 12.94 21.47 27.98
C ASN A 544 12.41 20.67 29.18
N GLN A 545 11.92 19.45 28.99
CA GLN A 545 11.65 18.55 30.11
C GLN A 545 12.92 18.17 30.88
N THR A 546 14.09 18.22 30.24
CA THR A 546 15.38 17.93 30.88
C THR A 546 16.04 19.12 31.60
N THR A 547 15.58 20.36 31.41
CA THR A 547 16.33 21.56 31.85
C THR A 547 15.69 22.39 32.96
N TRP A 548 14.47 22.10 33.41
CA TRP A 548 13.87 22.79 34.57
C TRP A 548 14.00 21.98 35.86
N LYS A 549 15.21 21.94 36.43
CA LYS A 549 15.38 21.76 37.88
C LYS A 549 15.39 23.15 38.51
N CYS A 550 14.23 23.60 38.98
CA CYS A 550 14.23 24.71 39.94
C CYS A 550 14.84 24.19 41.25
N ASP A 551 16.04 24.66 41.60
CA ASP A 551 16.50 24.59 42.99
C ASP A 551 15.51 25.40 43.82
N SER A 552 14.72 24.70 44.64
CA SER A 552 13.69 25.29 45.46
C SER A 552 14.32 25.98 46.68
N THR A 553 14.72 27.24 46.55
CA THR A 553 14.89 28.14 47.69
C THR A 553 14.44 29.58 47.40
N ASP A 554 13.37 29.78 46.63
CA ASP A 554 12.71 31.09 46.63
C ASP A 554 11.18 30.98 46.49
N THR A 555 10.52 30.93 47.64
CA THR A 555 9.06 31.05 47.75
C THR A 555 8.67 32.53 47.78
N SER A 556 8.69 33.23 46.65
CA SER A 556 7.82 34.40 46.45
C SER A 556 7.75 34.87 44.98
N ARG A 557 6.69 34.45 44.29
CA ARG A 557 5.92 35.18 43.23
C ARG A 557 5.28 34.16 42.29
N GLY A 558 4.09 33.71 42.68
CA GLY A 558 3.23 32.91 41.83
C GLY A 558 2.48 33.75 40.80
N ALA A 559 2.24 33.12 39.65
CA ALA A 559 1.15 33.37 38.70
C ALA A 559 1.21 34.65 37.84
N THR A 560 1.99 34.62 36.74
CA THR A 560 1.58 35.09 35.39
C THR A 560 2.78 34.95 34.45
N LEU A 561 2.93 33.84 33.72
CA LEU A 561 3.94 33.73 32.63
C LEU A 561 3.75 32.52 31.70
N PHE A 562 2.51 32.06 31.46
CA PHE A 562 2.26 30.93 30.55
C PHE A 562 1.70 31.32 29.17
N SER A 563 1.45 32.61 28.92
CA SER A 563 0.89 33.11 27.65
C SER A 563 1.88 33.89 26.77
N PHE A 564 3.10 34.17 27.24
CA PHE A 564 4.07 35.00 26.50
C PHE A 564 5.07 34.22 25.62
N ASN A 565 5.32 32.93 25.88
CA ASN A 565 6.34 32.17 25.15
C ASN A 565 5.86 31.60 23.79
N ILE A 566 4.55 31.43 23.59
CA ILE A 566 3.98 30.91 22.33
C ILE A 566 4.04 31.97 21.22
N GLN A 567 3.83 33.25 21.56
CA GLN A 567 4.02 34.35 20.62
C GLN A 567 5.47 34.48 20.18
N CYS A 568 6.46 34.22 21.05
CA CYS A 568 7.88 34.28 20.66
C CYS A 568 8.28 33.17 19.69
N VAL A 569 7.74 31.95 19.81
CA VAL A 569 8.03 30.87 18.85
C VAL A 569 7.35 31.14 17.51
N LEU A 570 6.08 31.59 17.51
CA LEU A 570 5.40 32.03 16.29
C LEU A 570 6.06 33.26 15.66
N LEU A 571 6.60 34.19 16.46
CA LEU A 571 7.35 35.37 15.99
C LEU A 571 8.73 34.98 15.45
N MET A 572 9.44 34.02 16.04
CA MET A 572 10.71 33.53 15.47
C MET A 572 10.46 32.82 14.13
N VAL A 573 9.38 32.06 14.01
CA VAL A 573 8.96 31.42 12.75
C VAL A 573 8.52 32.46 11.70
N LEU A 574 7.87 33.56 12.12
CA LEU A 574 7.52 34.68 11.25
C LEU A 574 8.74 35.52 10.83
N VAL A 575 9.75 35.66 11.69
CA VAL A 575 10.99 36.38 11.39
C VAL A 575 11.83 35.60 10.38
N ASP A 576 11.89 34.27 10.47
CA ASP A 576 12.53 33.42 9.47
C ASP A 576 11.84 33.51 8.09
N LEU A 577 10.51 33.67 8.08
CA LEU A 577 9.68 33.89 6.88
C LEU A 577 9.96 35.25 6.20
N ILE A 578 10.37 36.27 6.96
CA ILE A 578 10.71 37.59 6.43
C ILE A 578 12.16 37.63 5.90
N SER A 579 13.04 36.75 6.37
CA SER A 579 14.41 36.60 5.82
C SER A 579 14.49 35.74 4.55
N TRP A 580 13.38 35.18 4.07
CA TRP A 580 13.27 34.39 2.83
C TRP A 580 12.46 35.07 1.71
N LEU A 581 11.89 36.26 1.97
CA LEU A 581 11.42 37.21 0.95
C LEU A 581 12.55 38.16 0.58
#